data_AF-A0A7C4BHC0-F1
#
_entry.id   AF-A0A7C4BHC0-F1
#
_cell.length_a   1.000
_cell.length_b   1.000
_cell.length_c   1.000
_cell.angle_alpha   90.00
_cell.angle_beta   90.00
_cell.angle_gamma   90.00
#
_symmetry.space_group_name_H-M   'P 1'
#
loop_
_entity.id
_entity.type
_entity.pdbx_description
1 polymer ?
#
loop_
_entity_poly.entity_id
_entity_poly.type
_entity_poly.pdbx_seq_one_letter_code
_entity_poly.pdbx_strand_id
1 'polypeptide(L)'
;MTLNPSVRYQTILGWGKTAPWASCHPMLRDQVIAWAVNDFGINRLRFEGQNGNSASHGRSWEWLNDNDDPFVINWAAFNTQRIDERVREWLVPWKKAVEARGEKFDLYVSPSFFKNGSTGDLPPWMAQNSEEYAEWASALLLHLRDVHGITADYYCICNEAGNNNVFSPQVVVKMAKALVPRLRRLGFHTKIQFPESINAGAAWRYIQATETDEEFWQWVGCVSYHWYSSNNPEFMPLIRQFALAKNLPTAQTEFMNLTIDHLYDDMVLGGVSYWEIYGLGGPDYEAALSHISSTSLRGGQWYWRFRQVSHYVRPGSVRIDAVSDDAAVRCLAFEQAGRQTVVLLNTRQPAVSKQVVVKGLKEGRYGVSRCIGKAPVEEMGVSKVDSARQIAVSLPPDSVLTIYPRQENNLPPVVTEWRTQPDFLTLPASELQLRCSATDPDRDPLTFSWAVVSQPGGAGATVSQASSAVATAQNLSVAGDYIFHVSVSDGTHTVGRDVLVRVFSGNQPPVLNDVHNRIPVFVRVADGATVLRGSAWDIETDPLTYRWSVVSKPTGASPTLDTPQAQSCKVTGMTVAGDYVFQFEASDPSHTSSTQLTVPVYP
;
A
#
# COMPACT_ATOMS: atom_id res chain seq x y z
N MET A 1 -1.55 9.89 -33.38
CA MET A 1 -2.52 9.99 -32.27
C MET A 1 -3.25 11.33 -32.28
N THR A 2 -4.55 11.34 -31.98
CA THR A 2 -5.39 12.55 -31.93
C THR A 2 -6.18 12.64 -30.61
N LEU A 3 -6.23 13.81 -29.99
CA LEU A 3 -7.06 14.13 -28.83
C LEU A 3 -8.42 14.67 -29.26
N ASN A 4 -9.48 14.29 -28.53
CA ASN A 4 -10.80 14.88 -28.64
C ASN A 4 -11.32 15.31 -27.26
N PRO A 5 -11.04 16.56 -26.82
CA PRO A 5 -11.43 17.04 -25.49
C PRO A 5 -12.94 17.24 -25.30
N SER A 6 -13.75 17.14 -26.36
CA SER A 6 -15.21 17.21 -26.27
C SER A 6 -15.84 15.93 -25.70
N VAL A 7 -15.15 14.78 -25.85
CA VAL A 7 -15.56 13.51 -25.25
C VAL A 7 -14.81 13.35 -23.93
N ARG A 8 -15.57 13.36 -22.84
CA ARG A 8 -15.05 13.28 -21.47
C ARG A 8 -15.56 12.00 -20.82
N TYR A 9 -14.69 11.36 -20.04
CA TYR A 9 -14.98 10.12 -19.32
C TYR A 9 -14.98 10.38 -17.81
N GLN A 10 -14.36 9.50 -17.02
CA GLN A 10 -14.31 9.61 -15.58
C GLN A 10 -13.38 10.72 -15.08
N THR A 11 -13.63 11.20 -13.87
CA THR A 11 -12.71 12.06 -13.12
C THR A 11 -11.82 11.18 -12.24
N ILE A 12 -10.52 11.44 -12.24
CA ILE A 12 -9.58 10.80 -11.31
C ILE A 12 -9.79 11.40 -9.93
N LEU A 13 -10.11 10.56 -8.96
CA LEU A 13 -10.39 10.94 -7.59
C LEU A 13 -9.23 10.60 -6.65
N GLY A 14 -8.43 9.58 -6.98
CA GLY A 14 -7.22 9.32 -6.22
C GLY A 14 -6.38 8.16 -6.68
N TRP A 15 -5.14 8.19 -6.22
CA TRP A 15 -4.20 7.10 -6.30
C TRP A 15 -4.04 6.54 -4.89
N GLY A 16 -4.29 5.25 -4.74
CA GLY A 16 -4.39 4.63 -3.43
C GLY A 16 -3.36 3.55 -3.17
N LYS A 17 -3.29 3.15 -1.90
CA LYS A 17 -2.60 1.93 -1.50
C LYS A 17 -3.01 1.41 -0.13
N THR A 18 -2.67 0.17 0.19
CA THR A 18 -2.82 -0.37 1.56
C THR A 18 -1.92 0.36 2.54
N ALA A 19 -2.45 0.88 3.64
CA ALA A 19 -1.68 1.52 4.70
C ALA A 19 -0.58 0.57 5.20
N PRO A 20 0.68 1.03 5.38
CA PRO A 20 1.77 0.15 5.79
C PRO A 20 1.51 -0.59 7.10
N TRP A 21 2.12 -1.77 7.24
CA TRP A 21 1.94 -2.67 8.38
C TRP A 21 3.16 -2.71 9.30
N ALA A 22 4.36 -2.57 8.73
CA ALA A 22 5.61 -2.57 9.46
C ALA A 22 5.91 -1.18 10.02
N SER A 23 6.44 -1.15 11.24
CA SER A 23 7.06 0.06 11.78
C SER A 23 8.41 0.28 11.10
N CYS A 24 8.81 1.53 10.94
CA CYS A 24 10.12 1.89 10.43
C CYS A 24 10.66 3.12 11.19
N HIS A 25 11.95 3.40 11.01
CA HIS A 25 12.57 4.56 11.64
C HIS A 25 11.82 5.85 11.24
N PRO A 26 11.46 6.76 12.18
CA PRO A 26 10.62 7.93 11.89
C PRO A 26 11.12 8.80 10.73
N MET A 27 12.44 8.98 10.60
CA MET A 27 13.04 9.71 9.47
C MET A 27 12.73 9.05 8.12
N LEU A 28 12.83 7.71 8.05
CA LEU A 28 12.56 6.98 6.82
C LEU A 28 11.07 7.00 6.50
N ARG A 29 10.22 6.82 7.52
CA ARG A 29 8.77 6.96 7.43
C ARG A 29 8.38 8.30 6.80
N ASP A 30 8.91 9.39 7.33
CA ASP A 30 8.54 10.73 6.91
C ASP A 30 9.01 11.02 5.47
N GLN A 31 10.22 10.56 5.09
CA GLN A 31 10.71 10.64 3.70
C GLN A 31 9.88 9.77 2.73
N VAL A 32 9.45 8.57 3.17
CA VAL A 32 8.58 7.67 2.37
C VAL A 32 7.22 8.33 2.13
N ILE A 33 6.61 8.89 3.17
CA ILE A 33 5.32 9.60 3.05
C ILE A 33 5.48 10.80 2.13
N ALA A 34 6.52 11.61 2.34
CA ALA A 34 6.80 12.77 1.50
C ALA A 34 6.99 12.37 0.03
N TRP A 35 7.72 11.29 -0.25
CA TRP A 35 7.87 10.79 -1.61
C TRP A 35 6.52 10.33 -2.17
N ALA A 36 5.83 9.39 -1.50
CA ALA A 36 4.59 8.81 -1.99
C ALA A 36 3.51 9.87 -2.25
N VAL A 37 3.41 10.89 -1.41
CA VAL A 37 2.42 11.96 -1.54
C VAL A 37 2.84 12.99 -2.59
N ASN A 38 4.09 13.48 -2.53
CA ASN A 38 4.51 14.60 -3.36
C ASN A 38 4.91 14.21 -4.78
N ASP A 39 5.64 13.10 -4.93
CA ASP A 39 6.06 12.63 -6.24
C ASP A 39 4.99 11.72 -6.85
N PHE A 40 4.48 10.76 -6.09
CA PHE A 40 3.61 9.72 -6.67
C PHE A 40 2.14 10.08 -6.66
N GLY A 41 1.73 10.99 -5.78
CA GLY A 41 0.35 11.42 -5.66
C GLY A 41 -0.60 10.51 -4.96
N ILE A 42 -0.07 9.67 -4.08
CA ILE A 42 -0.91 8.86 -3.22
C ILE A 42 -1.65 9.76 -2.23
N ASN A 43 -2.90 10.05 -2.54
CA ASN A 43 -3.82 10.82 -1.70
C ASN A 43 -4.84 9.92 -0.98
N ARG A 44 -4.80 8.61 -1.25
CA ARG A 44 -5.75 7.65 -0.70
C ARG A 44 -5.06 6.50 0.01
N LEU A 45 -5.62 6.05 1.14
CA LEU A 45 -5.18 4.83 1.81
C LEU A 45 -6.33 3.86 2.03
N ARG A 46 -6.05 2.57 1.81
CA ARG A 46 -6.83 1.44 2.32
C ARG A 46 -6.31 1.08 3.71
N PHE A 47 -7.14 1.25 4.73
CA PHE A 47 -6.81 0.85 6.10
C PHE A 47 -7.52 -0.44 6.47
N GLU A 48 -6.76 -1.53 6.45
CA GLU A 48 -7.18 -2.75 7.13
C GLU A 48 -7.04 -2.53 8.64
N GLY A 49 -8.14 -2.65 9.39
CA GLY A 49 -8.16 -2.50 10.84
C GLY A 49 -7.41 -3.63 11.55
N GLN A 50 -7.69 -3.84 12.83
CA GLN A 50 -7.25 -5.05 13.51
C GLN A 50 -8.33 -6.11 13.46
N ASN A 51 -8.09 -7.13 12.65
CA ASN A 51 -8.98 -8.27 12.46
C ASN A 51 -8.12 -9.55 12.54
N GLY A 52 -8.65 -10.61 13.16
CA GLY A 52 -7.97 -11.92 13.26
C GLY A 52 -7.22 -12.22 14.56
N ASN A 53 -6.33 -13.22 14.56
CA ASN A 53 -5.75 -13.83 15.76
C ASN A 53 -4.22 -13.77 15.85
N SER A 54 -3.58 -12.92 15.06
CA SER A 54 -2.13 -12.91 14.97
C SER A 54 -1.47 -12.21 16.17
N ALA A 55 -0.61 -12.94 16.90
CA ALA A 55 0.14 -12.42 18.03
C ALA A 55 1.17 -11.36 17.62
N SER A 56 1.71 -11.42 16.39
CA SER A 56 2.58 -10.36 15.86
C SER A 56 1.84 -9.03 15.63
N HIS A 57 0.51 -9.01 15.73
CA HIS A 57 -0.30 -7.80 15.65
C HIS A 57 -0.88 -7.39 17.02
N GLY A 58 -0.62 -8.12 18.12
CA GLY A 58 -1.44 -7.99 19.34
C GLY A 58 -2.87 -8.50 19.09
N ARG A 59 -3.62 -8.85 20.15
CA ARG A 59 -5.00 -9.39 20.01
C ARG A 59 -5.89 -8.50 19.13
N SER A 60 -6.88 -9.06 18.41
CA SER A 60 -7.81 -8.29 17.54
C SER A 60 -8.51 -7.14 18.26
N TRP A 61 -9.01 -6.20 17.45
CA TRP A 61 -9.83 -5.05 17.85
C TRP A 61 -10.89 -5.41 18.89
N GLU A 62 -11.63 -6.50 18.65
CA GLU A 62 -12.55 -7.14 19.58
C GLU A 62 -12.50 -8.64 19.29
N TRP A 63 -12.11 -9.45 20.27
CA TRP A 63 -11.85 -10.88 20.08
C TRP A 63 -13.04 -11.75 20.54
N LEU A 64 -13.72 -11.31 21.59
CA LEU A 64 -14.98 -11.85 22.08
C LEU A 64 -16.01 -10.73 22.01
N ASN A 65 -17.27 -11.12 21.83
CA ASN A 65 -18.39 -10.21 22.01
C ASN A 65 -18.22 -9.49 23.37
N ASP A 66 -18.23 -8.17 23.34
CA ASP A 66 -17.90 -7.33 24.47
C ASP A 66 -18.94 -7.41 25.62
N ASN A 67 -20.21 -7.65 25.30
CA ASN A 67 -21.31 -7.76 26.27
C ASN A 67 -22.61 -8.43 25.77
N ASP A 68 -22.70 -8.94 24.53
CA ASP A 68 -23.92 -9.51 23.91
C ASP A 68 -25.10 -8.52 23.71
N ASP A 69 -24.88 -7.22 23.88
CA ASP A 69 -25.82 -6.14 23.54
C ASP A 69 -25.26 -5.29 22.40
N PRO A 70 -25.73 -5.49 21.15
CA PRO A 70 -25.18 -4.85 19.98
C PRO A 70 -25.40 -3.33 19.92
N PHE A 71 -25.94 -2.70 20.96
CA PHE A 71 -26.25 -1.27 21.01
C PHE A 71 -25.46 -0.53 22.11
N VAL A 72 -24.54 -1.20 22.81
CA VAL A 72 -23.76 -0.62 23.92
C VAL A 72 -22.30 -1.02 23.79
N ILE A 73 -21.41 -0.10 23.40
CA ILE A 73 -19.98 -0.41 23.28
C ILE A 73 -19.35 -0.51 24.67
N ASN A 74 -18.82 -1.68 25.02
CA ASN A 74 -17.97 -1.90 26.18
C ASN A 74 -16.48 -1.80 25.80
N TRP A 75 -15.96 -0.56 25.79
CA TRP A 75 -14.57 -0.25 25.43
C TRP A 75 -13.50 -1.04 26.19
N ALA A 76 -13.79 -1.57 27.37
CA ALA A 76 -12.83 -2.39 28.12
C ALA A 76 -12.53 -3.75 27.45
N ALA A 77 -13.38 -4.20 26.53
CA ALA A 77 -13.19 -5.42 25.74
C ALA A 77 -12.37 -5.21 24.46
N PHE A 78 -12.13 -3.94 24.06
CA PHE A 78 -11.42 -3.61 22.83
C PHE A 78 -9.92 -3.43 23.06
N ASN A 79 -9.11 -3.95 22.14
CA ASN A 79 -7.67 -3.70 22.13
C ASN A 79 -7.32 -2.56 21.17
N THR A 80 -7.05 -1.37 21.72
CA THR A 80 -6.78 -0.17 20.91
C THR A 80 -5.30 0.06 20.59
N GLN A 81 -4.39 -0.51 21.40
CA GLN A 81 -2.98 -0.13 21.41
C GLN A 81 -2.36 -0.12 20.01
N ARG A 82 -2.56 -1.19 19.25
CA ARG A 82 -1.93 -1.33 17.94
C ARG A 82 -2.61 -0.51 16.86
N ILE A 83 -3.92 -0.28 16.95
CA ILE A 83 -4.59 0.71 16.08
C ILE A 83 -4.03 2.10 16.36
N ASP A 84 -3.88 2.47 17.63
CA ASP A 84 -3.34 3.77 18.03
C ASP A 84 -1.92 3.98 17.50
N GLU A 85 -1.07 2.95 17.58
CA GLU A 85 0.26 2.93 16.99
C GLU A 85 0.20 3.13 15.47
N ARG A 86 -0.58 2.32 14.74
CA ARG A 86 -0.64 2.40 13.27
C ARG A 86 -1.21 3.72 12.77
N VAL A 87 -2.19 4.29 13.45
CA VAL A 87 -2.79 5.58 13.09
C VAL A 87 -1.78 6.70 13.32
N ARG A 88 -1.08 6.69 14.46
CA ARG A 88 -0.05 7.69 14.78
C ARG A 88 1.16 7.60 13.86
N GLU A 89 1.59 6.39 13.54
CA GLU A 89 2.72 6.18 12.63
C GLU A 89 2.35 6.55 11.19
N TRP A 90 1.24 6.04 10.66
CA TRP A 90 1.00 6.09 9.22
C TRP A 90 -0.12 7.03 8.81
N LEU A 91 -1.31 6.95 9.42
CA LEU A 91 -2.45 7.71 8.90
C LEU A 91 -2.34 9.20 9.18
N VAL A 92 -1.97 9.61 10.40
CA VAL A 92 -1.90 11.03 10.78
C VAL A 92 -0.83 11.78 9.98
N PRO A 93 0.43 11.28 9.87
CA PRO A 93 1.44 11.98 9.08
C PRO A 93 1.10 11.99 7.57
N TRP A 94 0.49 10.91 7.06
CA TRP A 94 0.07 10.85 5.65
C TRP A 94 -1.05 11.83 5.32
N LYS A 95 -2.08 11.89 6.17
CA LYS A 95 -3.15 12.88 6.05
C LYS A 95 -2.58 14.30 5.99
N LYS A 96 -1.69 14.64 6.94
CA LYS A 96 -1.03 15.95 6.97
C LYS A 96 -0.26 16.23 5.68
N ALA A 97 0.49 15.26 5.16
CA ALA A 97 1.24 15.42 3.93
C ALA A 97 0.33 15.65 2.71
N VAL A 98 -0.79 14.94 2.61
CA VAL A 98 -1.77 15.10 1.51
C VAL A 98 -2.46 16.46 1.59
N GLU A 99 -2.91 16.85 2.78
CA GLU A 99 -3.60 18.13 2.99
C GLU A 99 -2.67 19.33 2.81
N ALA A 100 -1.37 19.19 3.12
CA ALA A 100 -0.38 20.22 2.85
C ALA A 100 -0.22 20.53 1.35
N ARG A 101 -0.65 19.61 0.46
CA ARG A 101 -0.72 19.84 -1.00
C ARG A 101 -2.04 20.46 -1.46
N GLY A 102 -2.98 20.70 -0.55
CA GLY A 102 -4.34 21.11 -0.89
C GLY A 102 -5.19 19.99 -1.50
N GLU A 103 -4.79 18.73 -1.32
CA GLU A 103 -5.56 17.58 -1.77
C GLU A 103 -6.38 16.99 -0.60
N LYS A 104 -7.51 16.36 -0.93
CA LYS A 104 -8.28 15.60 0.06
C LYS A 104 -7.56 14.29 0.36
N PHE A 105 -7.27 14.05 1.63
CA PHE A 105 -6.90 12.71 2.11
C PHE A 105 -8.14 11.82 2.11
N ASP A 106 -8.15 10.82 1.24
CA ASP A 106 -9.24 9.84 1.14
C ASP A 106 -8.86 8.56 1.90
N LEU A 107 -9.75 8.08 2.75
CA LEU A 107 -9.53 6.87 3.53
C LEU A 107 -10.69 5.91 3.34
N TYR A 108 -10.40 4.64 3.13
CA TYR A 108 -11.39 3.61 3.33
C TYR A 108 -10.91 2.48 4.23
N VAL A 109 -11.85 1.98 5.04
CA VAL A 109 -11.60 0.88 5.97
C VAL A 109 -12.07 -0.41 5.34
N SER A 110 -11.20 -1.42 5.35
CA SER A 110 -11.38 -2.69 4.64
C SER A 110 -10.95 -3.87 5.51
N PRO A 111 -11.81 -4.34 6.43
CA PRO A 111 -11.52 -5.52 7.25
C PRO A 111 -11.52 -6.79 6.40
N SER A 112 -10.67 -7.76 6.73
CA SER A 112 -10.58 -9.03 6.02
C SER A 112 -10.82 -10.21 6.97
N PHE A 113 -11.64 -11.17 6.52
CA PHE A 113 -11.92 -12.39 7.24
C PHE A 113 -11.79 -13.57 6.29
N PHE A 114 -10.74 -14.36 6.40
CA PHE A 114 -10.48 -15.49 5.52
C PHE A 114 -10.47 -16.78 6.31
N LYS A 115 -11.26 -17.76 5.87
CA LYS A 115 -11.21 -19.09 6.46
C LYS A 115 -9.80 -19.63 6.35
N ASN A 116 -9.19 -20.03 7.45
CA ASN A 116 -7.80 -20.54 7.48
C ASN A 116 -6.71 -19.53 7.05
N GLY A 117 -7.04 -18.24 6.83
CA GLY A 117 -6.08 -17.17 6.55
C GLY A 117 -5.50 -16.57 7.84
N SER A 118 -4.48 -15.71 7.72
CA SER A 118 -3.84 -15.04 8.87
C SER A 118 -4.78 -14.05 9.59
N THR A 119 -5.79 -13.51 8.89
CA THR A 119 -6.82 -12.66 9.49
C THR A 119 -7.99 -13.46 10.09
N GLY A 120 -8.01 -14.77 9.92
CA GLY A 120 -9.00 -15.67 10.48
C GLY A 120 -10.43 -15.53 9.98
N ASP A 121 -11.24 -16.51 10.39
CA ASP A 121 -12.66 -16.58 10.10
C ASP A 121 -13.43 -15.47 10.84
N LEU A 122 -14.56 -15.05 10.27
CA LEU A 122 -15.50 -14.17 10.97
C LEU A 122 -16.00 -14.88 12.25
N PRO A 123 -15.86 -14.27 13.44
CA PRO A 123 -16.38 -14.85 14.67
C PRO A 123 -17.87 -15.21 14.57
N PRO A 124 -18.31 -16.34 15.15
CA PRO A 124 -19.70 -16.80 15.03
C PRO A 124 -20.74 -15.77 15.49
N TRP A 125 -20.45 -14.99 16.53
CA TRP A 125 -21.35 -13.97 17.08
C TRP A 125 -21.64 -12.85 16.06
N MET A 126 -20.62 -12.34 15.35
CA MET A 126 -20.79 -11.40 14.24
C MET A 126 -21.53 -12.01 13.05
N ALA A 127 -21.28 -13.30 12.76
CA ALA A 127 -21.93 -13.99 11.65
C ALA A 127 -23.44 -14.21 11.91
N GLN A 128 -23.82 -14.46 13.16
CA GLN A 128 -25.19 -14.73 13.57
C GLN A 128 -26.03 -13.46 13.71
N ASN A 129 -25.42 -12.36 14.18
CA ASN A 129 -26.11 -11.09 14.39
C ASN A 129 -25.40 -9.94 13.65
N SER A 130 -26.09 -9.35 12.66
CA SER A 130 -25.54 -8.22 11.90
C SER A 130 -25.45 -6.92 12.69
N GLU A 131 -26.23 -6.78 13.77
CA GLU A 131 -26.13 -5.60 14.66
C GLU A 131 -24.85 -5.64 15.49
N GLU A 132 -24.36 -6.83 15.86
CA GLU A 132 -23.06 -7.01 16.53
C GLU A 132 -21.91 -6.63 15.61
N TYR A 133 -21.95 -7.09 14.36
CA TYR A 133 -20.98 -6.63 13.36
C TYR A 133 -21.03 -5.10 13.20
N ALA A 134 -22.22 -4.50 13.24
CA ALA A 134 -22.38 -3.06 13.11
C ALA A 134 -21.82 -2.31 14.32
N GLU A 135 -21.87 -2.89 15.53
CA GLU A 135 -21.20 -2.36 16.71
C GLU A 135 -19.69 -2.39 16.56
N TRP A 136 -19.14 -3.57 16.29
CA TRP A 136 -17.71 -3.78 16.05
C TRP A 136 -17.12 -2.76 15.08
N ALA A 137 -17.79 -2.60 13.92
CA ALA A 137 -17.40 -1.66 12.88
C ALA A 137 -17.57 -0.19 13.30
N SER A 138 -18.66 0.12 14.02
CA SER A 138 -18.90 1.49 14.50
C SER A 138 -17.90 1.90 15.58
N ALA A 139 -17.52 0.99 16.47
CA ALA A 139 -16.49 1.23 17.48
C ALA A 139 -15.16 1.60 16.82
N LEU A 140 -14.74 0.87 15.77
CA LEU A 140 -13.53 1.20 15.02
C LEU A 140 -13.59 2.62 14.42
N LEU A 141 -14.69 2.94 13.75
CA LEU A 141 -14.86 4.25 13.10
C LEU A 141 -14.97 5.40 14.13
N LEU A 142 -15.65 5.17 15.26
CA LEU A 142 -15.70 6.11 16.38
C LEU A 142 -14.31 6.36 16.95
N HIS A 143 -13.53 5.31 17.20
CA HIS A 143 -12.20 5.43 17.75
C HIS A 143 -11.27 6.23 16.82
N LEU A 144 -11.29 5.93 15.52
CA LEU A 144 -10.54 6.69 14.52
C LEU A 144 -10.90 8.18 14.54
N ARG A 145 -12.20 8.51 14.62
CA ARG A 145 -12.67 9.90 14.61
C ARG A 145 -12.37 10.63 15.92
N ASP A 146 -12.77 10.04 17.03
CA ASP A 146 -12.86 10.72 18.33
C ASP A 146 -11.50 10.75 19.05
N VAL A 147 -10.63 9.76 18.81
CA VAL A 147 -9.28 9.71 19.39
C VAL A 147 -8.24 10.30 18.44
N HIS A 148 -8.37 10.06 17.14
CA HIS A 148 -7.31 10.42 16.16
C HIS A 148 -7.69 11.52 15.16
N GLY A 149 -8.94 11.97 15.14
CA GLY A 149 -9.41 12.96 14.15
C GLY A 149 -9.43 12.41 12.71
N ILE A 150 -9.54 11.09 12.55
CA ILE A 150 -9.57 10.41 11.26
C ILE A 150 -10.98 9.90 10.96
N THR A 151 -11.58 10.40 9.89
CA THR A 151 -12.87 9.90 9.38
C THR A 151 -12.66 9.11 8.10
N ALA A 152 -13.21 7.91 8.01
CA ALA A 152 -13.21 7.15 6.78
C ALA A 152 -14.28 7.67 5.81
N ASP A 153 -13.90 7.88 4.55
CA ASP A 153 -14.79 8.23 3.46
C ASP A 153 -15.62 7.02 3.03
N TYR A 154 -14.98 5.85 2.99
CA TYR A 154 -15.64 4.59 2.67
C TYR A 154 -15.38 3.50 3.70
N TYR A 155 -16.31 2.56 3.77
CA TYR A 155 -16.19 1.34 4.54
C TYR A 155 -16.60 0.16 3.65
N CYS A 156 -15.77 -0.89 3.60
CA CYS A 156 -16.14 -2.16 3.02
C CYS A 156 -16.57 -3.12 4.12
N ILE A 157 -17.63 -3.90 3.89
CA ILE A 157 -18.08 -4.91 4.86
C ILE A 157 -17.04 -6.04 5.02
N CYS A 158 -16.45 -6.48 3.91
CA CYS A 158 -15.39 -7.48 3.94
C CYS A 158 -14.56 -7.35 2.66
N ASN A 159 -13.25 -7.22 2.84
CA ASN A 159 -12.28 -7.43 1.79
C ASN A 159 -12.50 -8.79 1.13
N GLU A 160 -12.51 -8.84 -0.20
CA GLU A 160 -12.63 -10.08 -0.96
C GLU A 160 -13.84 -10.92 -0.58
N ALA A 161 -15.01 -10.29 -0.45
CA ALA A 161 -16.26 -10.99 -0.14
C ALA A 161 -16.49 -12.20 -1.06
N GLY A 162 -16.74 -13.36 -0.47
CA GLY A 162 -16.91 -14.65 -1.14
C GLY A 162 -15.62 -15.40 -1.48
N ASN A 163 -14.44 -14.83 -1.21
CA ASN A 163 -13.17 -15.54 -1.35
C ASN A 163 -12.85 -16.32 -0.08
N ASN A 164 -13.22 -17.60 -0.05
CA ASN A 164 -12.95 -18.48 1.09
C ASN A 164 -13.41 -17.87 2.44
N ASN A 165 -14.57 -17.21 2.42
CA ASN A 165 -15.18 -16.59 3.59
C ASN A 165 -16.71 -16.66 3.50
N VAL A 166 -17.41 -16.23 4.56
CA VAL A 166 -18.87 -16.39 4.68
C VAL A 166 -19.69 -15.27 4.03
N PHE A 167 -19.03 -14.25 3.49
CA PHE A 167 -19.68 -13.02 3.05
C PHE A 167 -20.30 -13.18 1.67
N SER A 168 -21.49 -13.77 1.58
CA SER A 168 -22.30 -13.74 0.35
C SER A 168 -22.86 -12.34 0.07
N PRO A 169 -23.41 -12.05 -1.13
CA PRO A 169 -24.05 -10.77 -1.41
C PRO A 169 -25.13 -10.41 -0.37
N GLN A 170 -25.94 -11.37 0.06
CA GLN A 170 -27.00 -11.16 1.04
C GLN A 170 -26.45 -10.87 2.44
N VAL A 171 -25.36 -11.53 2.84
CA VAL A 171 -24.69 -11.25 4.12
C VAL A 171 -24.11 -9.83 4.12
N VAL A 172 -23.43 -9.44 3.04
CA VAL A 172 -22.88 -8.09 2.87
C VAL A 172 -23.97 -7.02 2.97
N VAL A 173 -25.06 -7.19 2.22
CA VAL A 173 -26.20 -6.25 2.26
C VAL A 173 -26.82 -6.18 3.66
N LYS A 174 -27.04 -7.33 4.31
CA LYS A 174 -27.62 -7.38 5.67
C LYS A 174 -26.75 -6.62 6.68
N MET A 175 -25.43 -6.82 6.65
CA MET A 175 -24.49 -6.10 7.53
C MET A 175 -24.42 -4.60 7.22
N ALA A 176 -24.48 -4.21 5.94
CA ALA A 176 -24.58 -2.81 5.58
C ALA A 176 -25.88 -2.16 6.08
N LYS A 177 -27.01 -2.89 6.05
CA LYS A 177 -28.32 -2.44 6.58
C LYS A 177 -28.34 -2.24 8.09
N ALA A 178 -27.55 -2.98 8.85
CA ALA A 178 -27.34 -2.72 10.27
C ALA A 178 -26.39 -1.53 10.50
N LEU A 179 -25.27 -1.48 9.76
CA LEU A 179 -24.20 -0.50 9.98
C LEU A 179 -24.57 0.92 9.55
N VAL A 180 -25.07 1.13 8.34
CA VAL A 180 -25.18 2.50 7.78
C VAL A 180 -26.15 3.39 8.55
N PRO A 181 -27.38 2.95 8.91
CA PRO A 181 -28.28 3.76 9.73
C PRO A 181 -27.68 4.14 11.09
N ARG A 182 -26.92 3.23 11.70
CA ARG A 182 -26.18 3.46 12.94
C ARG A 182 -25.11 4.54 12.76
N LEU A 183 -24.29 4.44 11.71
CA LEU A 183 -23.30 5.46 11.37
C LEU A 183 -23.94 6.84 11.14
N ARG A 184 -25.12 6.92 10.52
CA ARG A 184 -25.86 8.18 10.34
C ARG A 184 -26.29 8.79 11.67
N ARG A 185 -26.80 7.99 12.62
CA ARG A 185 -27.13 8.45 13.97
C ARG A 185 -25.90 8.97 14.72
N LEU A 186 -24.74 8.36 14.47
CA LEU A 186 -23.45 8.77 15.03
C LEU A 186 -22.80 9.96 14.29
N GLY A 187 -23.44 10.51 13.26
CA GLY A 187 -22.96 11.69 12.52
C GLY A 187 -21.91 11.40 11.44
N PHE A 188 -21.70 10.15 11.05
CA PHE A 188 -20.79 9.81 9.96
C PHE A 188 -21.44 9.99 8.59
N HIS A 189 -20.64 10.45 7.62
CA HIS A 189 -20.98 10.50 6.20
C HIS A 189 -20.39 9.35 5.38
N THR A 190 -19.68 8.44 6.03
CA THR A 190 -19.05 7.26 5.41
C THR A 190 -20.03 6.51 4.52
N LYS A 191 -19.58 6.15 3.32
CA LYS A 191 -20.33 5.39 2.31
C LYS A 191 -19.80 3.96 2.21
N ILE A 192 -20.58 3.07 1.61
CA ILE A 192 -20.12 1.71 1.36
C ILE A 192 -19.27 1.68 0.09
N GLN A 193 -18.10 1.05 0.18
CA GLN A 193 -17.32 0.61 -0.99
C GLN A 193 -17.60 -0.87 -1.22
N PHE A 194 -18.08 -1.21 -2.41
CA PHE A 194 -18.65 -2.51 -2.70
C PHE A 194 -18.26 -3.01 -4.09
N PRO A 195 -18.05 -4.31 -4.32
CA PRO A 195 -17.98 -5.39 -3.32
C PRO A 195 -16.58 -5.71 -2.81
N GLU A 196 -15.52 -5.04 -3.28
CA GLU A 196 -14.12 -5.41 -2.99
C GLU A 196 -13.80 -6.88 -3.31
N SER A 197 -14.42 -7.44 -4.35
CA SER A 197 -14.20 -8.84 -4.70
C SER A 197 -12.83 -9.05 -5.35
N ILE A 198 -12.31 -10.29 -5.25
CA ILE A 198 -11.03 -10.74 -5.83
C ILE A 198 -10.82 -10.42 -7.32
N ASN A 199 -11.88 -10.18 -8.09
CA ASN A 199 -11.84 -9.82 -9.50
C ASN A 199 -13.15 -9.18 -9.95
N ALA A 200 -13.14 -8.56 -11.13
CA ALA A 200 -14.30 -7.90 -11.75
C ALA A 200 -15.44 -8.89 -12.05
N GLY A 201 -15.14 -10.13 -12.44
CA GLY A 201 -16.17 -11.15 -12.66
C GLY A 201 -16.93 -11.52 -11.39
N ALA A 202 -16.22 -11.65 -10.27
CA ALA A 202 -16.84 -11.81 -8.96
C ALA A 202 -17.63 -10.55 -8.56
N ALA A 203 -17.05 -9.37 -8.75
CA ALA A 203 -17.72 -8.12 -8.42
C ALA A 203 -19.04 -7.95 -9.19
N TRP A 204 -19.05 -8.30 -10.48
CA TRP A 204 -20.26 -8.25 -11.30
C TRP A 204 -21.36 -9.17 -10.78
N ARG A 205 -21.04 -10.40 -10.35
CA ARG A 205 -22.03 -11.30 -9.74
C ARG A 205 -22.66 -10.71 -8.46
N TYR A 206 -21.87 -10.02 -7.65
CA TYR A 206 -22.35 -9.33 -6.45
C TYR A 206 -23.27 -8.15 -6.80
N ILE A 207 -22.92 -7.40 -7.84
CA ILE A 207 -23.76 -6.31 -8.35
C ILE A 207 -25.10 -6.86 -8.83
N GLN A 208 -25.11 -7.89 -9.69
CA GLN A 208 -26.34 -8.50 -10.20
C GLN A 208 -27.22 -9.08 -9.08
N ALA A 209 -26.61 -9.68 -8.05
CA ALA A 209 -27.36 -10.24 -6.93
C ALA A 209 -28.03 -9.18 -6.04
N THR A 210 -27.66 -7.90 -6.19
CA THR A 210 -28.09 -6.81 -5.31
C THR A 210 -28.68 -5.61 -6.05
N GLU A 211 -28.68 -5.60 -7.39
CA GLU A 211 -29.03 -4.43 -8.21
C GLU A 211 -30.43 -3.88 -7.98
N THR A 212 -31.35 -4.73 -7.52
CA THR A 212 -32.74 -4.40 -7.22
C THR A 212 -32.96 -3.88 -5.79
N ASP A 213 -31.96 -3.91 -4.91
CA ASP A 213 -32.04 -3.38 -3.54
C ASP A 213 -31.74 -1.87 -3.52
N GLU A 214 -32.75 -1.05 -3.85
CA GLU A 214 -32.60 0.42 -3.92
C GLU A 214 -32.14 1.04 -2.59
N GLU A 215 -32.59 0.48 -1.47
CA GLU A 215 -32.21 0.94 -0.13
C GLU A 215 -30.72 0.71 0.15
N PHE A 216 -30.16 -0.41 -0.30
CA PHE A 216 -28.72 -0.64 -0.17
C PHE A 216 -27.91 0.28 -1.10
N TRP A 217 -28.34 0.42 -2.37
CA TRP A 217 -27.58 1.18 -3.37
C TRP A 217 -27.49 2.69 -3.10
N GLN A 218 -28.41 3.30 -2.33
CA GLN A 218 -28.25 4.69 -1.86
C GLN A 218 -27.08 4.89 -0.88
N TRP A 219 -26.57 3.82 -0.27
CA TRP A 219 -25.45 3.87 0.67
C TRP A 219 -24.11 3.56 0.02
N VAL A 220 -24.10 2.91 -1.14
CA VAL A 220 -22.88 2.68 -1.92
C VAL A 220 -22.37 4.00 -2.47
N GLY A 221 -21.07 4.25 -2.32
CA GLY A 221 -20.40 5.44 -2.82
C GLY A 221 -19.27 5.15 -3.80
N CYS A 222 -18.85 3.89 -3.95
CA CYS A 222 -17.83 3.46 -4.91
C CYS A 222 -18.02 1.98 -5.24
N VAL A 223 -17.87 1.63 -6.52
CA VAL A 223 -17.91 0.24 -6.99
C VAL A 223 -16.49 -0.26 -7.27
N SER A 224 -16.03 -1.30 -6.56
CA SER A 224 -14.62 -1.72 -6.59
C SER A 224 -14.39 -3.19 -6.90
N TYR A 225 -13.19 -3.51 -7.39
CA TYR A 225 -12.73 -4.86 -7.66
C TYR A 225 -11.20 -4.99 -7.57
N HIS A 226 -10.70 -6.21 -7.38
CA HIS A 226 -9.27 -6.54 -7.39
C HIS A 226 -8.83 -7.11 -8.76
N TRP A 227 -7.54 -7.38 -8.94
CA TRP A 227 -6.97 -7.91 -10.21
C TRP A 227 -6.55 -9.39 -10.16
N TYR A 228 -7.11 -10.25 -9.31
CA TYR A 228 -6.67 -11.66 -9.22
C TYR A 228 -7.28 -12.60 -10.29
N SER A 229 -7.73 -12.07 -11.44
CA SER A 229 -8.18 -12.89 -12.57
C SER A 229 -7.93 -12.23 -13.92
N SER A 230 -7.57 -13.02 -14.92
CA SER A 230 -7.32 -12.57 -16.29
C SER A 230 -8.59 -12.22 -17.08
N ASN A 231 -9.78 -12.62 -16.61
CA ASN A 231 -11.05 -12.34 -17.28
C ASN A 231 -11.62 -10.95 -16.96
N ASN A 232 -10.94 -10.12 -16.16
CA ASN A 232 -11.42 -8.80 -15.78
C ASN A 232 -11.90 -7.93 -16.97
N PRO A 233 -11.20 -7.88 -18.13
CA PRO A 233 -11.62 -7.09 -19.28
C PRO A 233 -13.04 -7.39 -19.81
N GLU A 234 -13.58 -8.59 -19.57
CA GLU A 234 -14.94 -8.97 -19.95
C GLU A 234 -16.00 -8.25 -19.10
N PHE A 235 -15.72 -8.06 -17.80
CA PHE A 235 -16.69 -7.58 -16.82
C PHE A 235 -16.52 -6.10 -16.47
N MET A 236 -15.32 -5.54 -16.61
CA MET A 236 -15.05 -4.12 -16.36
C MET A 236 -16.02 -3.17 -17.10
N PRO A 237 -16.34 -3.37 -18.41
CA PRO A 237 -17.30 -2.50 -19.10
C PRO A 237 -18.72 -2.57 -18.51
N LEU A 238 -19.16 -3.74 -18.04
CA LEU A 238 -20.48 -3.95 -17.43
C LEU A 238 -20.57 -3.21 -16.09
N ILE A 239 -19.53 -3.37 -15.25
CA ILE A 239 -19.41 -2.65 -13.98
C ILE A 239 -19.42 -1.14 -14.22
N ARG A 240 -18.63 -0.66 -15.19
CA ARG A 240 -18.59 0.76 -15.55
C ARG A 240 -19.96 1.28 -15.96
N GLN A 241 -20.65 0.59 -16.85
CA GLN A 241 -21.97 1.01 -17.34
C GLN A 241 -22.99 1.09 -16.19
N PHE A 242 -22.99 0.09 -15.31
CA PHE A 242 -23.84 0.08 -14.13
C PHE A 242 -23.53 1.24 -13.17
N ALA A 243 -22.25 1.45 -12.85
CA ALA A 243 -21.82 2.52 -11.95
C ALA A 243 -22.16 3.91 -12.51
N LEU A 244 -21.96 4.12 -13.82
CA LEU A 244 -22.37 5.35 -14.50
C LEU A 244 -23.87 5.61 -14.39
N ALA A 245 -24.71 4.58 -14.58
CA ALA A 245 -26.16 4.71 -14.45
C ALA A 245 -26.61 5.09 -13.02
N LYS A 246 -25.78 4.79 -12.01
CA LYS A 246 -26.01 5.18 -10.61
C LYS A 246 -25.20 6.41 -10.15
N ASN A 247 -24.47 7.07 -11.06
CA ASN A 247 -23.57 8.18 -10.75
C ASN A 247 -22.53 7.84 -9.67
N LEU A 248 -21.94 6.64 -9.77
CA LEU A 248 -20.92 6.13 -8.86
C LEU A 248 -19.55 6.05 -9.55
N PRO A 249 -18.44 6.37 -8.84
CA PRO A 249 -17.11 6.07 -9.32
C PRO A 249 -16.82 4.56 -9.23
N THR A 250 -15.96 4.07 -10.14
CA THR A 250 -15.38 2.73 -10.06
C THR A 250 -13.95 2.77 -9.55
N ALA A 251 -13.47 1.66 -8.97
CA ALA A 251 -12.12 1.55 -8.44
C ALA A 251 -11.50 0.17 -8.70
N GLN A 252 -10.20 0.16 -9.00
CA GLN A 252 -9.36 -1.02 -8.79
C GLN A 252 -8.57 -0.78 -7.50
N THR A 253 -8.62 -1.73 -6.57
CA THR A 253 -8.24 -1.48 -5.16
C THR A 253 -7.14 -2.38 -4.62
N GLU A 254 -6.87 -3.51 -5.27
CA GLU A 254 -5.80 -4.42 -4.84
C GLU A 254 -5.35 -5.35 -5.97
N PHE A 255 -4.02 -5.51 -6.08
CA PHE A 255 -3.33 -6.60 -6.76
C PHE A 255 -1.81 -6.47 -6.53
N MET A 256 -1.12 -7.59 -6.32
CA MET A 256 0.30 -7.58 -6.00
C MET A 256 1.21 -7.41 -7.24
N ASN A 257 0.73 -7.75 -8.43
CA ASN A 257 1.56 -7.82 -9.65
C ASN A 257 1.06 -6.85 -10.74
N LEU A 258 0.67 -5.63 -10.33
CA LEU A 258 0.16 -4.62 -11.26
C LEU A 258 1.21 -4.21 -12.31
N THR A 259 0.72 -3.82 -13.47
CA THR A 259 1.53 -3.33 -14.59
C THR A 259 0.86 -2.08 -15.14
N ILE A 260 1.59 -1.31 -15.95
CA ILE A 260 1.01 -0.14 -16.62
C ILE A 260 -0.11 -0.53 -17.60
N ASP A 261 -0.07 -1.75 -18.14
CA ASP A 261 -1.11 -2.26 -19.02
C ASP A 261 -2.41 -2.56 -18.25
N HIS A 262 -2.31 -3.05 -17.01
CA HIS A 262 -3.46 -3.18 -16.12
C HIS A 262 -4.11 -1.81 -15.86
N LEU A 263 -3.31 -0.79 -15.50
CA LEU A 263 -3.81 0.58 -15.33
C LEU A 263 -4.52 1.09 -16.59
N TYR A 264 -3.91 0.89 -17.76
CA TYR A 264 -4.53 1.30 -19.02
C TYR A 264 -5.89 0.64 -19.22
N ASP A 265 -5.97 -0.68 -19.05
CA ASP A 265 -7.21 -1.43 -19.25
C ASP A 265 -8.27 -1.05 -18.19
N ASP A 266 -7.89 -0.84 -16.94
CA ASP A 266 -8.79 -0.32 -15.89
C ASP A 266 -9.34 1.08 -16.25
N MET A 267 -8.49 1.98 -16.76
CA MET A 267 -8.89 3.34 -17.14
C MET A 267 -9.83 3.35 -18.35
N VAL A 268 -9.56 2.50 -19.36
CA VAL A 268 -10.28 2.50 -20.64
C VAL A 268 -11.52 1.61 -20.61
N LEU A 269 -11.46 0.45 -19.97
CA LEU A 269 -12.57 -0.50 -19.89
C LEU A 269 -13.40 -0.28 -18.61
N GLY A 270 -12.74 -0.23 -17.45
CA GLY A 270 -13.38 -0.09 -16.14
C GLY A 270 -13.81 1.33 -15.80
N GLY A 271 -13.24 2.34 -16.47
CA GLY A 271 -13.54 3.74 -16.18
C GLY A 271 -13.13 4.14 -14.77
N VAL A 272 -12.09 3.52 -14.21
CA VAL A 272 -11.72 3.67 -12.79
C VAL A 272 -11.34 5.11 -12.45
N SER A 273 -11.87 5.58 -11.33
CA SER A 273 -11.63 6.90 -10.74
C SER A 273 -10.64 6.82 -9.57
N TYR A 274 -10.57 5.66 -8.91
CA TYR A 274 -9.51 5.30 -7.97
C TYR A 274 -8.73 4.10 -8.51
N TRP A 275 -7.41 4.14 -8.37
CA TRP A 275 -6.55 3.02 -8.75
C TRP A 275 -5.49 2.83 -7.68
N GLU A 276 -5.36 1.60 -7.19
CA GLU A 276 -4.61 1.34 -5.98
C GLU A 276 -3.62 0.21 -6.10
N ILE A 277 -2.53 0.39 -5.37
CA ILE A 277 -1.38 -0.47 -5.39
C ILE A 277 -1.33 -1.20 -4.05
N TYR A 278 -0.96 -2.48 -4.02
CA TYR A 278 -1.08 -3.21 -2.76
C TYR A 278 -0.14 -2.69 -1.66
N GLY A 279 1.18 -2.76 -1.82
CA GLY A 279 2.15 -2.56 -0.73
C GLY A 279 3.03 -1.30 -0.80
N LEU A 280 3.59 -0.92 0.36
CA LEU A 280 4.79 -0.08 0.53
C LEU A 280 5.87 -1.02 1.09
N GLY A 281 6.96 -1.26 0.36
CA GLY A 281 8.22 -1.83 0.87
C GLY A 281 8.14 -3.05 1.77
N GLY A 282 8.38 -4.24 1.20
CA GLY A 282 8.90 -5.41 1.93
C GLY A 282 10.27 -5.81 1.37
N PRO A 283 11.00 -6.73 2.03
CA PRO A 283 12.27 -7.23 1.49
C PRO A 283 12.11 -7.94 0.14
N ASP A 284 10.94 -8.53 -0.16
CA ASP A 284 10.69 -9.26 -1.42
C ASP A 284 9.23 -9.15 -1.94
N TYR A 285 8.65 -7.95 -1.98
CA TYR A 285 7.36 -7.75 -2.67
C TYR A 285 7.40 -6.53 -3.60
N GLU A 286 7.27 -6.79 -4.90
CA GLU A 286 7.37 -5.81 -5.99
C GLU A 286 6.16 -4.86 -6.06
N ALA A 287 6.08 -3.91 -5.13
CA ALA A 287 5.24 -2.73 -5.24
C ALA A 287 6.08 -1.47 -5.55
N ALA A 288 5.41 -0.36 -5.89
CA ALA A 288 5.96 0.91 -6.39
C ALA A 288 7.19 1.44 -5.63
N LEU A 289 7.34 1.12 -4.36
CA LEU A 289 8.50 1.49 -3.57
C LEU A 289 9.13 0.18 -3.06
N SER A 290 10.22 -0.26 -3.69
CA SER A 290 10.88 -1.53 -3.35
C SER A 290 12.04 -1.28 -2.38
N HIS A 291 12.15 -2.18 -1.41
CA HIS A 291 13.09 -2.16 -0.27
C HIS A 291 13.04 -0.87 0.56
N ILE A 292 12.14 -0.87 1.53
CA ILE A 292 12.40 -0.15 2.78
C ILE A 292 13.31 -1.08 3.59
N SER A 293 14.59 -1.19 3.20
CA SER A 293 15.60 -1.52 4.20
C SER A 293 15.80 -0.27 5.04
N SER A 294 16.31 -0.40 6.26
CA SER A 294 16.50 0.74 7.17
C SER A 294 17.36 1.89 6.61
N THR A 295 17.91 1.78 5.38
CA THR A 295 18.96 2.65 4.84
C THR A 295 18.78 3.03 3.36
N SER A 296 17.69 2.61 2.68
CA SER A 296 17.49 2.92 1.25
C SER A 296 16.03 3.17 0.85
N LEU A 297 15.83 3.94 -0.22
CA LEU A 297 14.54 4.05 -0.91
C LEU A 297 14.77 4.12 -2.42
N ARG A 298 14.23 3.13 -3.15
CA ARG A 298 14.29 3.06 -4.62
C ARG A 298 12.94 2.66 -5.22
N GLY A 299 12.70 3.10 -6.45
CA GLY A 299 11.52 2.69 -7.21
C GLY A 299 11.52 1.18 -7.50
N GLY A 300 10.39 0.51 -7.26
CA GLY A 300 10.17 -0.89 -7.65
C GLY A 300 10.07 -1.10 -9.17
N GLN A 301 9.96 -2.36 -9.60
CA GLN A 301 10.03 -2.74 -11.04
C GLN A 301 9.07 -1.96 -11.95
N TRP A 302 7.88 -1.63 -11.46
CA TRP A 302 6.83 -0.95 -12.23
C TRP A 302 6.64 0.51 -11.79
N TYR A 303 7.40 0.97 -10.78
CA TYR A 303 7.32 2.31 -10.21
C TYR A 303 7.40 3.40 -11.26
N TRP A 304 8.48 3.39 -12.04
CA TRP A 304 8.78 4.45 -12.99
C TRP A 304 7.74 4.53 -14.12
N ARG A 305 7.11 3.40 -14.47
CA ARG A 305 6.00 3.37 -15.42
C ARG A 305 4.73 3.94 -14.83
N PHE A 306 4.36 3.59 -13.60
CA PHE A 306 3.17 4.17 -12.97
C PHE A 306 3.34 5.65 -12.66
N ARG A 307 4.55 6.08 -12.25
CA ARG A 307 4.90 7.49 -12.04
C ARG A 307 4.60 8.36 -13.26
N GLN A 308 4.79 7.83 -14.47
CA GLN A 308 4.43 8.53 -15.71
C GLN A 308 2.93 8.90 -15.79
N VAL A 309 2.07 8.26 -15.00
CA VAL A 309 0.66 8.65 -14.88
C VAL A 309 0.42 9.46 -13.61
N SER A 310 0.67 8.86 -12.44
CA SER A 310 0.18 9.39 -11.16
C SER A 310 0.85 10.71 -10.74
N HIS A 311 2.09 10.94 -11.16
CA HIS A 311 2.80 12.20 -10.90
C HIS A 311 2.12 13.38 -11.62
N TYR A 312 1.71 13.18 -12.88
CA TYR A 312 1.21 14.24 -13.76
C TYR A 312 -0.32 14.35 -13.80
N VAL A 313 -1.03 13.30 -13.38
CA VAL A 313 -2.49 13.23 -13.37
C VAL A 313 -2.95 13.23 -11.92
N ARG A 314 -3.42 14.37 -11.41
CA ARG A 314 -3.81 14.54 -10.00
C ARG A 314 -5.31 14.42 -9.79
N PRO A 315 -5.79 14.19 -8.55
CA PRO A 315 -7.21 14.27 -8.23
C PRO A 315 -7.88 15.51 -8.84
N GLY A 316 -9.03 15.32 -9.48
CA GLY A 316 -9.75 16.33 -10.25
C GLY A 316 -9.42 16.36 -11.75
N SER A 317 -8.39 15.63 -12.21
CA SER A 317 -8.14 15.42 -13.65
C SER A 317 -9.27 14.62 -14.29
N VAL A 318 -9.80 15.08 -15.42
CA VAL A 318 -10.83 14.35 -16.17
C VAL A 318 -10.19 13.64 -17.34
N ARG A 319 -10.44 12.33 -17.48
CA ARG A 319 -9.98 11.58 -18.65
C ARG A 319 -10.75 12.06 -19.90
N ILE A 320 -10.02 12.43 -20.94
CA ILE A 320 -10.57 12.86 -22.22
C ILE A 320 -10.22 11.86 -23.31
N ASP A 321 -10.92 11.94 -24.43
CA ASP A 321 -10.72 11.02 -25.54
C ASP A 321 -9.41 11.23 -26.30
N ALA A 322 -8.83 10.11 -26.68
CA ALA A 322 -7.49 9.98 -27.21
C ALA A 322 -7.42 8.70 -28.05
N VAL A 323 -7.11 8.85 -29.34
CA VAL A 323 -7.07 7.72 -30.28
C VAL A 323 -5.71 7.65 -30.94
N SER A 324 -5.07 6.48 -30.84
CA SER A 324 -3.87 6.15 -31.62
C SER A 324 -4.27 5.61 -33.00
N ASP A 325 -3.53 6.03 -34.01
CA ASP A 325 -3.56 5.50 -35.38
C ASP A 325 -2.71 4.23 -35.54
N ASP A 326 -1.90 3.90 -34.53
CA ASP A 326 -1.13 2.65 -34.44
C ASP A 326 -1.66 1.80 -33.27
N ALA A 327 -2.20 0.62 -33.57
CA ALA A 327 -2.76 -0.31 -32.58
C ALA A 327 -1.72 -0.89 -31.60
N ALA A 328 -0.42 -0.78 -31.90
CA ALA A 328 0.66 -1.14 -31.00
C ALA A 328 0.92 -0.06 -29.93
N VAL A 329 0.46 1.19 -30.16
CA VAL A 329 0.63 2.30 -29.23
C VAL A 329 -0.68 2.56 -28.50
N ARG A 330 -0.67 2.33 -27.18
CA ARG A 330 -1.78 2.66 -26.29
C ARG A 330 -1.64 4.12 -25.82
N CYS A 331 -2.74 4.83 -25.62
CA CYS A 331 -2.71 6.22 -25.18
C CYS A 331 -3.82 6.61 -24.21
N LEU A 332 -3.48 7.46 -23.24
CA LEU A 332 -4.42 8.11 -22.34
C LEU A 332 -4.25 9.63 -22.46
N ALA A 333 -5.32 10.38 -22.23
CA ALA A 333 -5.26 11.83 -22.12
C ALA A 333 -6.17 12.33 -20.99
N PHE A 334 -5.73 13.39 -20.33
CA PHE A 334 -6.40 13.98 -19.18
C PHE A 334 -6.43 15.50 -19.33
N GLU A 335 -7.44 16.12 -18.73
CA GLU A 335 -7.55 17.57 -18.65
C GLU A 335 -7.90 18.02 -17.23
N GLN A 336 -7.15 19.00 -16.73
CA GLN A 336 -7.41 19.65 -15.44
C GLN A 336 -7.15 21.15 -15.57
N ALA A 337 -8.08 21.99 -15.10
CA ALA A 337 -7.97 23.45 -15.15
C ALA A 337 -7.56 23.99 -16.54
N GLY A 338 -8.10 23.39 -17.60
CA GLY A 338 -7.81 23.78 -18.98
C GLY A 338 -6.47 23.30 -19.55
N ARG A 339 -5.63 22.60 -18.77
CA ARG A 339 -4.35 22.04 -19.19
C ARG A 339 -4.46 20.55 -19.49
N GLN A 340 -3.70 20.06 -20.48
CA GLN A 340 -3.82 18.68 -20.97
C GLN A 340 -2.56 17.86 -20.68
N THR A 341 -2.73 16.63 -20.20
CA THR A 341 -1.66 15.65 -20.01
C THR A 341 -1.92 14.46 -20.92
N VAL A 342 -0.91 13.95 -21.62
CA VAL A 342 -1.01 12.81 -22.53
C VAL A 342 0.01 11.76 -22.13
N VAL A 343 -0.41 10.49 -22.06
CA VAL A 343 0.45 9.35 -21.75
C VAL A 343 0.43 8.39 -22.94
N LEU A 344 1.61 8.01 -23.43
CA LEU A 344 1.82 7.06 -24.51
C LEU A 344 2.51 5.81 -23.97
N LEU A 345 2.01 4.63 -24.35
CA LEU A 345 2.53 3.33 -23.94
C LEU A 345 2.95 2.55 -25.19
N ASN A 346 4.23 2.16 -25.25
CA ASN A 346 4.79 1.25 -26.25
C ASN A 346 5.34 -0.01 -25.56
N THR A 347 4.47 -0.71 -24.83
CA THR A 347 4.82 -1.87 -24.00
C THR A 347 4.40 -3.20 -24.62
N ARG A 348 3.54 -3.18 -25.64
CA ARG A 348 3.05 -4.38 -26.31
C ARG A 348 4.15 -5.02 -27.16
N GLN A 349 4.41 -6.30 -26.90
CA GLN A 349 5.44 -7.06 -27.62
C GLN A 349 4.93 -7.59 -28.97
N PRO A 350 5.75 -7.60 -30.03
CA PRO A 350 7.10 -7.03 -30.09
C PRO A 350 7.06 -5.50 -30.16
N ALA A 351 7.68 -4.83 -29.19
CA ALA A 351 7.75 -3.37 -29.18
C ALA A 351 8.90 -2.90 -30.08
N VAL A 352 8.64 -1.94 -30.96
CA VAL A 352 9.65 -1.31 -31.83
C VAL A 352 9.57 0.20 -31.67
N SER A 353 10.68 0.91 -31.93
CA SER A 353 10.69 2.37 -31.88
C SER A 353 9.67 2.97 -32.85
N LYS A 354 8.92 3.97 -32.38
CA LYS A 354 7.91 4.69 -33.17
C LYS A 354 8.18 6.20 -33.14
N GLN A 355 7.80 6.88 -34.21
CA GLN A 355 7.62 8.33 -34.21
C GLN A 355 6.13 8.62 -34.09
N VAL A 356 5.74 9.36 -33.06
CA VAL A 356 4.34 9.66 -32.77
C VAL A 356 4.11 11.15 -32.84
N VAL A 357 3.15 11.58 -33.66
CA VAL A 357 2.64 12.94 -33.64
C VAL A 357 1.35 12.95 -32.82
N VAL A 358 1.35 13.71 -31.73
CA VAL A 358 0.20 13.94 -30.87
C VAL A 358 -0.47 15.22 -31.31
N LYS A 359 -1.74 15.12 -31.76
CA LYS A 359 -2.51 16.22 -32.35
C LYS A 359 -3.70 16.60 -31.48
N GLY A 360 -4.10 17.87 -31.49
CA GLY A 360 -5.26 18.38 -30.75
C GLY A 360 -4.93 18.92 -29.36
N LEU A 361 -3.64 19.02 -29.01
CA LEU A 361 -3.19 19.69 -27.79
C LEU A 361 -3.60 21.16 -27.79
N LYS A 362 -3.89 21.73 -26.62
CA LYS A 362 -4.05 23.18 -26.47
C LYS A 362 -2.70 23.88 -26.67
N GLU A 363 -2.74 25.13 -27.11
CA GLU A 363 -1.54 25.96 -27.20
C GLU A 363 -0.91 26.14 -25.81
N GLY A 364 0.42 26.09 -25.75
CA GLY A 364 1.13 26.21 -24.49
C GLY A 364 2.52 25.59 -24.54
N ARG A 365 3.14 25.49 -23.36
CA ARG A 365 4.42 24.81 -23.18
C ARG A 365 4.19 23.47 -22.52
N TYR A 366 4.94 22.48 -22.99
CA TYR A 366 4.82 21.10 -22.55
C TYR A 366 6.19 20.51 -22.28
N GLY A 367 6.33 19.85 -21.14
CA GLY A 367 7.46 18.97 -20.86
C GLY A 367 7.18 17.58 -21.42
N VAL A 368 8.23 16.84 -21.71
CA VAL A 368 8.14 15.44 -22.13
C VAL A 368 9.02 14.59 -21.23
N SER A 369 8.40 13.72 -20.45
CA SER A 369 9.06 12.75 -19.57
C SER A 369 8.92 11.35 -20.16
N ARG A 370 9.91 10.48 -19.96
CA ARG A 370 9.79 9.07 -20.34
C ARG A 370 10.45 8.13 -19.34
N CYS A 371 10.00 6.88 -19.36
CA CYS A 371 10.63 5.74 -18.72
C CYS A 371 10.76 4.62 -19.77
N ILE A 372 11.91 3.93 -19.79
CA ILE A 372 12.14 2.75 -20.64
C ILE A 372 12.43 1.56 -19.74
N GLY A 373 11.72 0.45 -19.92
CA GLY A 373 11.88 -0.72 -19.07
C GLY A 373 11.55 -0.39 -17.62
N LYS A 374 12.53 -0.64 -16.75
CA LYS A 374 12.52 -0.36 -15.31
C LYS A 374 13.41 0.83 -14.94
N ALA A 375 13.98 1.53 -15.92
CA ALA A 375 14.90 2.63 -15.68
C ALA A 375 14.17 3.84 -15.07
N PRO A 376 14.87 4.68 -14.27
CA PRO A 376 14.34 5.96 -13.84
C PRO A 376 13.87 6.86 -14.98
N VAL A 377 13.08 7.87 -14.62
CA VAL A 377 12.57 8.84 -15.60
C VAL A 377 13.69 9.65 -16.24
N GLU A 378 13.50 9.99 -17.51
CA GLU A 378 14.33 10.91 -18.29
C GLU A 378 13.46 12.05 -18.80
N GLU A 379 13.88 13.28 -18.56
CA GLU A 379 13.21 14.48 -19.04
C GLU A 379 13.84 14.91 -20.37
N MET A 380 13.00 15.02 -21.39
CA MET A 380 13.41 15.29 -22.78
C MET A 380 13.45 16.79 -23.08
N GLY A 381 13.13 17.64 -22.10
CA GLY A 381 13.06 19.10 -22.21
C GLY A 381 11.66 19.61 -22.57
N VAL A 382 11.59 20.93 -22.79
CA VAL A 382 10.34 21.66 -23.00
C VAL A 382 10.12 21.94 -24.49
N SER A 383 8.90 21.69 -24.96
CA SER A 383 8.43 21.99 -26.31
C SER A 383 7.26 22.97 -26.29
N LYS A 384 7.20 23.87 -27.28
CA LYS A 384 6.07 24.77 -27.47
C LYS A 384 5.07 24.15 -28.45
N VAL A 385 3.80 24.10 -28.05
CA VAL A 385 2.68 23.77 -28.93
C VAL A 385 2.05 25.08 -29.39
N ASP A 386 2.10 25.33 -30.68
CA ASP A 386 1.58 26.53 -31.35
C ASP A 386 0.18 26.27 -31.95
N SER A 387 -0.25 27.15 -32.85
CA SER A 387 -1.55 27.04 -33.53
C SER A 387 -1.73 25.76 -34.35
N ALA A 388 -0.66 25.03 -34.67
CA ALA A 388 -0.76 23.70 -35.28
C ALA A 388 -1.21 22.62 -34.28
N ARG A 389 -1.22 22.92 -32.98
CA ARG A 389 -1.79 22.08 -31.91
C ARG A 389 -1.23 20.66 -31.89
N GLN A 390 0.07 20.53 -32.14
CA GLN A 390 0.74 19.24 -32.26
C GLN A 390 2.14 19.22 -31.65
N ILE A 391 2.59 18.04 -31.24
CA ILE A 391 3.95 17.75 -30.81
C ILE A 391 4.38 16.40 -31.37
N ALA A 392 5.62 16.29 -31.86
CA ALA A 392 6.21 15.05 -32.33
C ALA A 392 7.17 14.49 -31.28
N VAL A 393 7.06 13.21 -30.97
CA VAL A 393 7.90 12.52 -29.99
C VAL A 393 8.41 11.18 -30.52
N SER A 394 9.63 10.83 -30.14
CA SER A 394 10.19 9.50 -30.34
C SER A 394 9.80 8.61 -29.18
N LEU A 395 9.17 7.48 -29.47
CA LEU A 395 8.66 6.52 -28.50
C LEU A 395 9.42 5.19 -28.63
N PRO A 396 10.46 4.95 -27.80
CA PRO A 396 11.25 3.73 -27.81
C PRO A 396 10.43 2.47 -27.50
N PRO A 397 10.91 1.26 -27.80
CA PRO A 397 10.26 0.04 -27.34
C PRO A 397 10.29 -0.05 -25.81
N ASP A 398 9.30 -0.74 -25.25
CA ASP A 398 9.15 -1.00 -23.82
C ASP A 398 9.13 0.29 -22.96
N SER A 399 8.47 1.33 -23.46
CA SER A 399 8.48 2.66 -22.85
C SER A 399 7.08 3.19 -22.50
N VAL A 400 7.06 4.07 -21.51
CA VAL A 400 5.93 4.92 -21.15
C VAL A 400 6.41 6.37 -21.18
N LEU A 401 5.71 7.22 -21.92
CA LEU A 401 6.08 8.63 -22.14
C LEU A 401 4.90 9.53 -21.79
N THR A 402 5.18 10.63 -21.09
CA THR A 402 4.18 11.60 -20.69
C THR A 402 4.51 12.98 -21.20
N ILE A 403 3.55 13.58 -21.90
CA ILE A 403 3.56 14.98 -22.31
C ILE A 403 2.69 15.72 -21.30
N TYR A 404 3.27 16.66 -20.56
CA TYR A 404 2.59 17.34 -19.46
C TYR A 404 2.72 18.86 -19.57
N PRO A 405 1.73 19.63 -19.06
CA PRO A 405 1.79 21.08 -19.09
C PRO A 405 2.98 21.60 -18.28
N ARG A 406 3.78 22.50 -18.87
CA ARG A 406 5.01 23.03 -18.27
C ARG A 406 4.98 24.55 -18.21
N GLN A 407 5.40 25.12 -17.09
CA GLN A 407 5.58 26.58 -16.90
C GLN A 407 7.03 27.00 -17.21
N GLU A 408 7.34 28.30 -17.26
CA GLU A 408 8.70 28.78 -17.60
C GLU A 408 9.69 28.80 -16.44
N ASN A 409 9.22 28.58 -15.20
CA ASN A 409 10.08 28.57 -14.03
C ASN A 409 10.92 27.30 -13.97
N ASN A 410 12.18 27.44 -13.52
CA ASN A 410 13.00 26.29 -13.15
C ASN A 410 12.26 25.43 -12.10
N LEU A 411 12.36 24.11 -12.22
CA LEU A 411 11.80 23.15 -11.27
C LEU A 411 12.93 22.56 -10.42
N PRO A 412 12.65 22.12 -9.18
CA PRO A 412 13.67 21.50 -8.35
C PRO A 412 14.13 20.15 -8.92
N PRO A 413 15.38 19.73 -8.65
CA PRO A 413 15.86 18.40 -8.98
C PRO A 413 15.00 17.30 -8.36
N VAL A 414 14.92 16.16 -9.04
CA VAL A 414 14.22 14.96 -8.58
C VAL A 414 15.26 13.92 -8.19
N VAL A 415 15.39 13.66 -6.89
CA VAL A 415 16.18 12.52 -6.40
C VAL A 415 15.46 11.22 -6.76
N THR A 416 16.15 10.34 -7.49
CA THR A 416 15.60 9.08 -8.00
C THR A 416 16.03 7.86 -7.18
N GLU A 417 17.13 7.98 -6.42
CA GLU A 417 17.60 6.96 -5.49
C GLU A 417 18.52 7.61 -4.44
N TRP A 418 18.44 7.13 -3.20
CA TRP A 418 19.50 7.31 -2.20
C TRP A 418 19.64 6.05 -1.35
N ARG A 419 20.87 5.66 -1.06
CA ARG A 419 21.16 4.45 -0.29
C ARG A 419 22.59 4.40 0.23
N THR A 420 22.86 3.40 1.07
CA THR A 420 24.21 2.94 1.34
C THR A 420 24.54 1.64 0.61
N GLN A 421 25.83 1.34 0.52
CA GLN A 421 26.33 0.05 0.09
C GLN A 421 27.59 -0.32 0.91
N PRO A 422 27.56 -1.38 1.74
CA PRO A 422 26.41 -2.23 2.08
C PRO A 422 25.28 -1.49 2.80
N ASP A 423 24.14 -2.15 3.01
CA ASP A 423 22.96 -1.57 3.66
C ASP A 423 23.16 -1.31 5.17
N PHE A 424 24.08 -2.02 5.82
CA PHE A 424 24.49 -1.82 7.21
C PHE A 424 25.96 -2.25 7.39
N LEU A 425 26.55 -1.98 8.55
CA LEU A 425 27.89 -2.48 8.90
C LEU A 425 27.85 -3.31 10.18
N THR A 426 28.75 -4.28 10.24
CA THR A 426 29.10 -5.00 11.47
C THR A 426 30.58 -4.76 11.75
N LEU A 427 30.91 -4.36 12.97
CA LEU A 427 32.30 -4.14 13.37
C LEU A 427 33.13 -5.42 13.17
N PRO A 428 34.41 -5.32 12.73
CA PRO A 428 35.24 -4.11 12.70
C PRO A 428 35.16 -3.29 11.40
N ALA A 429 34.23 -3.59 10.47
CA ALA A 429 34.04 -2.75 9.29
C ALA A 429 33.60 -1.34 9.70
N SER A 430 34.23 -0.31 9.13
CA SER A 430 34.06 1.09 9.57
C SER A 430 33.95 2.08 8.41
N GLU A 431 33.74 1.58 7.20
CA GLU A 431 33.48 2.39 6.02
C GLU A 431 32.43 1.74 5.11
N LEU A 432 31.67 2.57 4.39
CA LEU A 432 30.73 2.17 3.36
C LEU A 432 30.57 3.26 2.30
N GLN A 433 29.91 2.94 1.18
CA GLN A 433 29.57 3.93 0.16
C GLN A 433 28.19 4.54 0.40
N LEU A 434 28.11 5.87 0.30
CA LEU A 434 26.88 6.64 0.18
C LEU A 434 26.62 6.91 -1.31
N ARG A 435 25.39 6.67 -1.77
CA ARG A 435 25.01 6.85 -3.18
C ARG A 435 23.75 7.68 -3.29
N CYS A 436 23.74 8.61 -4.24
CA CYS A 436 22.56 9.38 -4.63
C CYS A 436 22.48 9.46 -6.15
N SER A 437 21.30 9.23 -6.70
CA SER A 437 20.97 9.45 -8.11
C SER A 437 19.87 10.51 -8.20
N ALA A 438 19.98 11.41 -9.17
CA ALA A 438 19.01 12.47 -9.38
C ALA A 438 18.94 12.87 -10.85
N THR A 439 17.80 13.45 -11.24
CA THR A 439 17.57 14.04 -12.55
C THR A 439 17.01 15.44 -12.39
N ASP A 440 17.18 16.28 -13.41
CA ASP A 440 16.65 17.64 -13.41
C ASP A 440 15.59 17.82 -14.50
N PRO A 441 14.39 18.34 -14.19
CA PRO A 441 13.34 18.58 -15.19
C PRO A 441 13.71 19.58 -16.29
N ASP A 442 14.59 20.52 -15.99
CA ASP A 442 15.10 21.53 -16.92
C ASP A 442 16.40 21.08 -17.60
N ARG A 443 16.93 19.93 -17.18
CA ARG A 443 18.16 19.30 -17.64
C ARG A 443 19.41 20.10 -17.26
N ASP A 444 19.31 20.86 -16.17
CA ASP A 444 20.43 21.60 -15.63
C ASP A 444 21.48 20.65 -15.01
N PRO A 445 22.78 21.03 -15.03
CA PRO A 445 23.83 20.25 -14.38
C PRO A 445 23.61 20.15 -12.87
N LEU A 446 23.72 18.94 -12.33
CA LEU A 446 23.53 18.70 -10.90
C LEU A 446 24.86 18.66 -10.13
N THR A 447 24.83 19.26 -8.94
CA THR A 447 25.92 19.19 -7.95
C THR A 447 25.44 18.49 -6.68
N PHE A 448 26.35 17.81 -6.00
CA PHE A 448 26.08 17.02 -4.80
C PHE A 448 26.90 17.54 -3.63
N SER A 449 26.37 17.44 -2.42
CA SER A 449 27.15 17.62 -1.20
C SER A 449 26.66 16.69 -0.10
N TRP A 450 27.59 16.02 0.57
CA TRP A 450 27.33 15.09 1.66
C TRP A 450 27.84 15.64 2.99
N ALA A 451 27.04 15.48 4.04
CA ALA A 451 27.40 15.88 5.40
C ALA A 451 26.99 14.84 6.43
N VAL A 452 27.72 14.78 7.55
CA VAL A 452 27.30 14.02 8.74
C VAL A 452 26.30 14.88 9.51
N VAL A 453 25.10 14.34 9.75
CA VAL A 453 24.04 15.00 10.53
C VAL A 453 24.10 14.57 11.98
N SER A 454 24.17 13.27 12.22
CA SER A 454 24.27 12.70 13.57
C SER A 454 25.10 11.43 13.57
N GLN A 455 25.67 11.11 14.72
CA GLN A 455 26.49 9.93 14.94
C GLN A 455 26.44 9.52 16.43
N PRO A 456 26.80 8.27 16.76
CA PRO A 456 26.92 7.84 18.16
C PRO A 456 27.95 8.67 18.94
N GLY A 457 27.77 8.78 20.25
CA GLY A 457 28.71 9.48 21.12
C GLY A 457 30.11 8.87 21.06
N GLY A 458 31.13 9.71 20.85
CA GLY A 458 32.53 9.26 20.70
C GLY A 458 32.91 8.81 19.29
N ALA A 459 31.98 8.78 18.33
CA ALA A 459 32.29 8.54 16.93
C ALA A 459 32.93 9.79 16.26
N GLY A 460 33.73 9.55 15.22
CA GLY A 460 34.43 10.59 14.45
C GLY A 460 34.17 10.44 12.95
N ALA A 461 32.92 10.19 12.57
CA ALA A 461 32.53 9.91 11.20
C ALA A 461 32.92 11.06 10.25
N THR A 462 33.42 10.70 9.08
CA THR A 462 33.79 11.65 8.02
C THR A 462 33.29 11.16 6.67
N VAL A 463 33.10 12.08 5.72
CA VAL A 463 32.73 11.75 4.34
C VAL A 463 33.84 12.19 3.39
N SER A 464 34.42 11.25 2.66
CA SER A 464 35.34 11.54 1.55
C SER A 464 34.59 11.55 0.22
N GLN A 465 35.10 12.29 -0.76
CA GLN A 465 34.39 12.58 -2.02
C GLN A 465 32.99 13.19 -1.78
N ALA A 466 32.87 14.04 -0.76
CA ALA A 466 31.61 14.61 -0.32
C ALA A 466 30.87 15.42 -1.39
N SER A 467 31.52 15.84 -2.47
CA SER A 467 30.90 16.56 -3.59
C SER A 467 30.47 15.67 -4.78
N SER A 468 30.56 14.34 -4.64
CA SER A 468 30.23 13.36 -5.68
C SER A 468 28.87 12.70 -5.42
N ALA A 469 28.21 12.23 -6.49
CA ALA A 469 27.02 11.39 -6.41
C ALA A 469 27.28 10.08 -5.64
N VAL A 470 28.54 9.61 -5.66
CA VAL A 470 29.03 8.49 -4.86
C VAL A 470 30.14 8.99 -3.93
N ALA A 471 29.89 8.91 -2.62
CA ALA A 471 30.82 9.32 -1.57
C ALA A 471 31.13 8.13 -0.64
N THR A 472 32.17 8.26 0.20
CA THR A 472 32.53 7.22 1.16
C THR A 472 32.41 7.74 2.58
N ALA A 473 31.55 7.13 3.38
CA ALA A 473 31.50 7.36 4.82
C ALA A 473 32.59 6.52 5.50
N GLN A 474 33.36 7.13 6.38
CA GLN A 474 34.53 6.54 7.04
C GLN A 474 34.48 6.80 8.54
N ASN A 475 35.35 6.10 9.29
CA ASN A 475 35.47 6.20 10.74
C ASN A 475 34.18 5.84 11.50
N LEU A 476 33.42 4.88 10.97
CA LEU A 476 32.19 4.33 11.56
C LEU A 476 32.50 3.21 12.56
N SER A 477 33.43 3.46 13.48
CA SER A 477 34.00 2.45 14.38
C SER A 477 33.22 2.24 15.68
N VAL A 478 32.17 3.04 15.91
CA VAL A 478 31.30 2.94 17.09
C VAL A 478 29.94 2.39 16.66
N ALA A 479 29.44 1.36 17.36
CA ALA A 479 28.11 0.83 17.09
C ALA A 479 27.01 1.86 17.38
N GLY A 480 25.96 1.88 16.57
CA GLY A 480 24.82 2.77 16.67
C GLY A 480 24.37 3.31 15.31
N ASP A 481 23.42 4.24 15.37
CA ASP A 481 22.83 4.88 14.19
C ASP A 481 23.61 6.14 13.80
N TYR A 482 23.97 6.24 12.51
CA TYR A 482 24.57 7.42 11.87
C TYR A 482 23.59 7.97 10.84
N ILE A 483 23.50 9.29 10.71
CA ILE A 483 22.67 9.93 9.71
C ILE A 483 23.56 10.82 8.85
N PHE A 484 23.50 10.60 7.54
CA PHE A 484 24.15 11.43 6.52
C PHE A 484 23.11 12.17 5.70
N HIS A 485 23.41 13.40 5.31
CA HIS A 485 22.57 14.20 4.43
C HIS A 485 23.22 14.36 3.07
N VAL A 486 22.45 14.14 1.99
CA VAL A 486 22.83 14.58 0.64
C VAL A 486 21.97 15.75 0.21
N SER A 487 22.62 16.82 -0.23
CA SER A 487 21.98 17.92 -0.95
C SER A 487 22.30 17.81 -2.44
N VAL A 488 21.27 17.90 -3.28
CA VAL A 488 21.37 17.94 -4.74
C VAL A 488 20.89 19.30 -5.23
N SER A 489 21.70 20.00 -6.03
CA SER A 489 21.41 21.34 -6.51
C SER A 489 21.60 21.46 -8.02
N ASP A 490 20.65 22.10 -8.70
CA ASP A 490 20.72 22.55 -10.11
C ASP A 490 21.33 23.96 -10.25
N GLY A 491 21.74 24.58 -9.14
CA GLY A 491 22.22 25.96 -9.08
C GLY A 491 21.16 27.01 -8.71
N THR A 492 19.87 26.66 -8.75
CA THR A 492 18.73 27.51 -8.38
C THR A 492 17.96 26.94 -7.18
N HIS A 493 17.62 25.66 -7.23
CA HIS A 493 16.96 24.89 -6.19
C HIS A 493 17.92 23.90 -5.56
N THR A 494 17.63 23.50 -4.33
CA THR A 494 18.35 22.43 -3.65
C THR A 494 17.35 21.54 -2.95
N VAL A 495 17.48 20.24 -3.15
CA VAL A 495 16.69 19.20 -2.49
C VAL A 495 17.60 18.30 -1.66
N GLY A 496 17.13 17.90 -0.48
CA GLY A 496 17.89 17.10 0.47
C GLY A 496 17.29 15.72 0.74
N ARG A 497 18.13 14.74 1.07
CA ARG A 497 17.71 13.41 1.60
C ARG A 497 18.63 12.98 2.73
N ASP A 498 18.04 12.32 3.72
CA ASP A 498 18.76 11.71 4.83
C ASP A 498 18.91 10.21 4.62
N VAL A 499 20.12 9.71 4.89
CA VAL A 499 20.52 8.31 4.78
C VAL A 499 20.87 7.82 6.19
N LEU A 500 20.06 6.90 6.72
CA LEU A 500 20.34 6.21 7.97
C LEU A 500 21.36 5.10 7.69
N VAL A 501 22.35 4.97 8.55
CA VAL A 501 23.32 3.87 8.55
C VAL A 501 23.36 3.26 9.92
N ARG A 502 23.11 1.97 10.00
CA ARG A 502 23.22 1.22 11.25
C ARG A 502 24.55 0.47 11.29
N VAL A 503 25.30 0.69 12.36
CA VAL A 503 26.53 -0.04 12.65
C VAL A 503 26.29 -0.92 13.87
N PHE A 504 26.45 -2.22 13.71
CA PHE A 504 26.28 -3.20 14.77
C PHE A 504 27.62 -3.62 15.37
N SER A 505 27.65 -3.87 16.68
CA SER A 505 28.85 -4.37 17.37
C SER A 505 29.16 -5.84 17.07
N GLY A 506 28.22 -6.56 16.50
CA GLY A 506 28.29 -8.00 16.20
C GLY A 506 27.00 -8.46 15.54
N ASN A 507 26.80 -9.77 15.48
CA ASN A 507 25.59 -10.37 14.91
C ASN A 507 24.31 -9.86 15.59
N GLN A 508 23.22 -9.70 14.85
CA GLN A 508 21.93 -9.33 15.41
C GLN A 508 21.05 -10.55 15.68
N PRO A 509 20.12 -10.49 16.66
CA PRO A 509 19.19 -11.57 16.88
C PRO A 509 18.09 -11.61 15.81
N PRO A 510 17.46 -12.78 15.55
CA PRO A 510 16.40 -12.88 14.56
C PRO A 510 15.18 -12.06 14.98
N VAL A 511 14.50 -11.45 14.03
CA VAL A 511 13.27 -10.69 14.26
C VAL A 511 12.06 -11.58 13.93
N LEU A 512 11.27 -11.91 14.95
CA LEU A 512 10.05 -12.72 14.79
C LEU A 512 8.94 -11.93 14.08
N ASN A 513 8.22 -12.60 13.19
CA ASN A 513 7.05 -12.06 12.50
C ASN A 513 6.00 -13.15 12.21
N ASP A 514 4.78 -12.73 11.87
CA ASP A 514 3.64 -13.61 11.50
C ASP A 514 3.42 -14.79 12.46
N VAL A 515 3.45 -14.54 13.78
CA VAL A 515 3.22 -15.57 14.79
C VAL A 515 1.71 -15.67 15.09
N HIS A 516 1.09 -16.80 14.77
CA HIS A 516 -0.37 -17.04 14.89
C HIS A 516 -0.71 -18.54 14.89
N ASN A 517 -2.00 -18.87 15.07
CA ASN A 517 -2.53 -20.19 14.77
C ASN A 517 -3.48 -20.13 13.56
N ARG A 518 -3.65 -21.23 12.83
CA ARG A 518 -4.63 -21.34 11.74
C ARG A 518 -5.10 -22.77 11.54
N ILE A 519 -6.24 -22.93 10.85
CA ILE A 519 -6.85 -24.23 10.53
C ILE A 519 -7.20 -25.03 11.81
N PRO A 520 -8.22 -24.61 12.57
CA PRO A 520 -8.94 -23.33 12.44
C PRO A 520 -8.27 -22.21 13.24
N VAL A 521 -8.59 -20.96 12.91
CA VAL A 521 -8.19 -19.78 13.70
C VAL A 521 -8.98 -19.71 15.01
N PHE A 522 -10.31 -19.86 14.90
CA PHE A 522 -11.21 -19.99 16.03
C PHE A 522 -11.31 -21.47 16.42
N VAL A 523 -10.68 -21.87 17.53
CA VAL A 523 -10.55 -23.28 17.93
C VAL A 523 -11.62 -23.64 18.95
N ARG A 524 -12.39 -24.70 18.71
CA ARG A 524 -13.32 -25.28 19.68
C ARG A 524 -12.80 -26.63 20.19
N VAL A 525 -13.33 -27.08 21.32
CA VAL A 525 -13.06 -28.41 21.88
C VAL A 525 -13.31 -29.50 20.84
N ALA A 526 -14.37 -29.35 20.03
CA ALA A 526 -14.71 -30.29 18.96
C ALA A 526 -13.68 -30.32 17.81
N ASP A 527 -12.95 -29.23 17.57
CA ASP A 527 -11.89 -29.19 16.55
C ASP A 527 -10.64 -29.93 17.05
N GLY A 528 -10.35 -29.86 18.36
CA GLY A 528 -9.33 -30.65 19.06
C GLY A 528 -7.87 -30.39 18.63
N ALA A 529 -7.66 -29.50 17.66
CA ALA A 529 -6.38 -29.22 17.03
C ALA A 529 -6.39 -27.84 16.35
N THR A 530 -5.18 -27.31 16.10
CA THR A 530 -4.93 -26.18 15.20
C THR A 530 -3.51 -26.31 14.63
N VAL A 531 -3.10 -25.39 13.75
CA VAL A 531 -1.73 -25.29 13.24
C VAL A 531 -1.11 -23.98 13.68
N LEU A 532 -0.11 -24.06 14.54
CA LEU A 532 0.75 -22.93 14.91
C LEU A 532 1.63 -22.55 13.72
N ARG A 533 1.81 -21.25 13.51
CA ARG A 533 2.70 -20.69 12.50
C ARG A 533 3.48 -19.53 13.07
N GLY A 534 4.72 -19.43 12.62
CA GLY A 534 5.62 -18.33 12.94
C GLY A 534 6.71 -18.27 11.89
N SER A 535 7.15 -17.06 11.60
CA SER A 535 8.33 -16.81 10.79
C SER A 535 9.29 -15.90 11.54
N ALA A 536 10.50 -15.82 11.02
CA ALA A 536 11.47 -14.84 11.46
C ALA A 536 12.32 -14.45 10.26
N TRP A 537 12.94 -13.29 10.35
CA TRP A 537 13.96 -12.85 9.41
C TRP A 537 15.18 -12.38 10.18
N ASP A 538 16.32 -12.42 9.52
CA ASP A 538 17.60 -12.04 10.07
C ASP A 538 18.27 -11.03 9.13
N ILE A 539 18.85 -9.97 9.70
CA ILE A 539 19.37 -8.86 8.88
C ILE A 539 20.69 -9.24 8.20
N GLU A 540 21.49 -10.10 8.83
CA GLU A 540 22.68 -10.73 8.26
C GLU A 540 22.36 -11.88 7.28
N THR A 541 21.08 -12.26 7.18
CA THR A 541 20.58 -13.39 6.38
C THR A 541 21.12 -14.74 6.84
N ASP A 542 21.43 -14.86 8.14
CA ASP A 542 21.89 -16.10 8.73
C ASP A 542 20.82 -17.21 8.66
N PRO A 543 21.22 -18.49 8.53
CA PRO A 543 20.27 -19.61 8.58
C PRO A 543 19.56 -19.68 9.93
N LEU A 544 18.23 -19.71 9.91
CA LEU A 544 17.40 -19.75 11.11
C LEU A 544 16.88 -21.16 11.43
N THR A 545 16.88 -21.50 12.71
CA THR A 545 16.22 -22.68 13.29
C THR A 545 15.03 -22.27 14.14
N TYR A 546 14.02 -23.12 14.25
CA TYR A 546 12.76 -22.80 14.94
C TYR A 546 12.44 -23.80 16.03
N ARG A 547 11.67 -23.37 17.04
CA ARG A 547 11.13 -24.25 18.07
C ARG A 547 9.79 -23.76 18.62
N TRP A 548 8.86 -24.69 18.78
CA TRP A 548 7.59 -24.54 19.49
C TRP A 548 7.60 -25.33 20.79
N SER A 549 7.07 -24.75 21.86
CA SER A 549 6.83 -25.47 23.12
C SER A 549 5.57 -25.00 23.83
N VAL A 550 5.02 -25.85 24.71
CA VAL A 550 3.83 -25.53 25.51
C VAL A 550 4.28 -24.85 26.80
N VAL A 551 3.81 -23.63 27.03
CA VAL A 551 4.08 -22.84 28.25
C VAL A 551 3.03 -23.15 29.31
N SER A 552 1.75 -23.04 28.95
CA SER A 552 0.63 -23.35 29.84
C SER A 552 -0.56 -23.91 29.06
N LYS A 553 -1.43 -24.62 29.77
CA LYS A 553 -2.61 -25.28 29.21
C LYS A 553 -3.70 -25.41 30.27
N PRO A 554 -4.98 -25.58 29.87
CA PRO A 554 -6.05 -25.89 30.81
C PRO A 554 -5.79 -27.20 31.59
N THR A 555 -6.33 -27.29 32.81
CA THR A 555 -6.23 -28.50 33.63
C THR A 555 -6.91 -29.67 32.91
N GLY A 556 -6.23 -30.82 32.83
CA GLY A 556 -6.73 -32.02 32.13
C GLY A 556 -6.46 -32.05 30.61
N ALA A 557 -6.00 -30.94 30.00
CA ALA A 557 -5.57 -30.93 28.61
C ALA A 557 -4.22 -31.64 28.43
N SER A 558 -3.97 -32.23 27.26
CA SER A 558 -2.68 -32.87 26.91
C SER A 558 -2.31 -32.57 25.45
N PRO A 559 -1.91 -31.33 25.13
CA PRO A 559 -1.60 -30.95 23.77
C PRO A 559 -0.28 -31.60 23.29
N THR A 560 -0.26 -32.04 22.04
CA THR A 560 0.92 -32.65 21.40
C THR A 560 1.33 -31.82 20.18
N LEU A 561 2.62 -31.53 20.05
CA LEU A 561 3.20 -30.79 18.93
C LEU A 561 3.85 -31.77 17.94
N ASP A 562 3.37 -31.82 16.70
CA ASP A 562 3.82 -32.81 15.71
C ASP A 562 5.20 -32.47 15.13
N THR A 563 5.41 -31.20 14.75
CA THR A 563 6.65 -30.71 14.12
C THR A 563 7.17 -29.46 14.82
N PRO A 564 7.57 -29.55 16.11
CA PRO A 564 7.89 -28.37 16.89
C PRO A 564 9.10 -27.59 16.35
N GLN A 565 9.94 -28.16 15.49
CA GLN A 565 11.11 -27.48 14.91
C GLN A 565 10.84 -26.76 13.58
N ALA A 566 9.61 -26.80 13.08
CA ALA A 566 9.23 -26.15 11.82
C ALA A 566 8.52 -24.81 12.05
N GLN A 567 8.56 -23.93 11.05
CA GLN A 567 7.75 -22.70 11.03
C GLN A 567 6.26 -22.99 11.18
N SER A 568 5.79 -24.12 10.64
CA SER A 568 4.41 -24.60 10.78
C SER A 568 4.40 -25.85 11.66
N CYS A 569 3.66 -25.81 12.76
CA CYS A 569 3.56 -26.91 13.72
C CYS A 569 2.09 -27.25 14.00
N LYS A 570 1.66 -28.47 13.69
CA LYS A 570 0.32 -28.93 14.08
C LYS A 570 0.31 -29.25 15.57
N VAL A 571 -0.68 -28.73 16.28
CA VAL A 571 -0.98 -29.09 17.67
C VAL A 571 -2.28 -29.87 17.72
N THR A 572 -2.28 -30.97 18.45
CA THR A 572 -3.47 -31.82 18.72
C THR A 572 -3.71 -31.94 20.21
N GLY A 573 -4.80 -32.57 20.65
CA GLY A 573 -5.09 -32.77 22.09
C GLY A 573 -5.63 -31.52 22.79
N MET A 574 -6.17 -30.57 22.02
CA MET A 574 -6.79 -29.34 22.51
C MET A 574 -8.26 -29.57 22.88
N THR A 575 -8.52 -30.53 23.78
CA THR A 575 -9.87 -31.06 24.07
C THR A 575 -10.52 -30.47 25.33
N VAL A 576 -9.96 -29.41 25.90
CA VAL A 576 -10.50 -28.73 27.08
C VAL A 576 -10.58 -27.25 26.78
N ALA A 577 -11.72 -26.63 27.08
CA ALA A 577 -11.88 -25.19 26.87
C ALA A 577 -10.93 -24.38 27.78
N GLY A 578 -10.44 -23.25 27.28
CA GLY A 578 -9.52 -22.35 27.97
C GLY A 578 -8.30 -21.98 27.11
N ASP A 579 -7.41 -21.20 27.71
CA ASP A 579 -6.23 -20.66 27.01
C ASP A 579 -5.07 -21.66 27.00
N TYR A 580 -4.56 -21.94 25.80
CA TYR A 580 -3.31 -22.65 25.56
C TYR A 580 -2.24 -21.63 25.19
N VAL A 581 -1.11 -21.60 25.91
CA VAL A 581 -0.02 -20.66 25.63
C VAL A 581 1.16 -21.44 25.06
N PHE A 582 1.60 -21.06 23.86
CA PHE A 582 2.74 -21.65 23.17
C PHE A 582 3.89 -20.64 23.09
N GLN A 583 5.12 -21.11 23.24
CA GLN A 583 6.33 -20.35 22.99
C GLN A 583 6.82 -20.65 21.58
N PHE A 584 7.01 -19.62 20.77
CA PHE A 584 7.76 -19.69 19.52
C PHE A 584 9.16 -19.14 19.75
N GLU A 585 10.16 -19.82 19.21
CA GLU A 585 11.58 -19.44 19.24
C GLU A 585 12.13 -19.50 17.82
N ALA A 586 12.93 -18.50 17.44
CA ALA A 586 13.79 -18.56 16.26
C ALA A 586 15.23 -18.26 16.67
N SER A 587 16.19 -19.05 16.19
CA SER A 587 17.60 -18.91 16.53
C SER A 587 18.49 -18.87 15.30
N ASP A 588 19.40 -17.90 15.28
CA ASP A 588 20.59 -17.90 14.43
C ASP A 588 21.74 -18.68 15.14
N PRO A 589 22.95 -18.77 14.59
CA PRO A 589 24.08 -19.47 15.24
C PRO A 589 24.54 -18.93 16.60
N SER A 590 24.10 -17.74 17.00
CA SER A 590 24.59 -16.94 18.14
C SER A 590 23.49 -16.38 19.05
N HIS A 591 22.26 -16.19 18.56
CA HIS A 591 21.14 -15.66 19.35
C HIS A 591 19.85 -16.47 19.18
N THR A 592 18.96 -16.31 20.16
CA THR A 592 17.59 -16.82 20.14
C THR A 592 16.62 -15.70 20.49
N SER A 593 15.62 -15.49 19.64
CA SER A 593 14.48 -14.62 19.90
C SER A 593 13.23 -15.46 20.19
N SER A 594 12.36 -14.97 21.07
CA SER A 594 11.19 -15.74 21.50
C SER A 594 9.95 -14.87 21.74
N THR A 595 8.76 -15.40 21.44
CA THR A 595 7.45 -14.77 21.76
C THR A 595 6.39 -15.80 22.12
N GLN A 596 5.40 -15.39 22.91
CA GLN A 596 4.29 -16.26 23.31
C GLN A 596 3.04 -16.00 22.47
N LEU A 597 2.37 -17.08 22.09
CA LEU A 597 1.09 -17.12 21.39
C LEU A 597 0.04 -17.75 22.29
N THR A 598 -0.98 -17.00 22.67
CA THR A 598 -2.18 -17.54 23.33
C THR A 598 -3.20 -17.98 22.28
N VAL A 599 -3.64 -19.24 22.36
CA VAL A 599 -4.72 -19.81 21.56
C VAL A 599 -5.88 -20.17 22.49
N PRO A 600 -6.96 -19.36 22.51
CA PRO A 600 -8.17 -19.70 23.24
C PRO A 600 -8.90 -20.87 22.58
N VAL A 601 -9.30 -21.86 23.36
CA VAL A 601 -10.16 -22.97 22.95
C VAL A 601 -11.54 -22.81 23.55
N TYR A 602 -12.56 -22.76 22.70
CA TYR A 602 -13.95 -22.58 23.09
C TYR A 602 -14.67 -23.92 23.31
N PRO A 603 -15.71 -23.96 24.14
CA PRO A 603 -16.56 -25.14 24.29
C PRO A 603 -17.07 -25.76 22.98
#